data_AF-A0A967SIP2-F1
#
_entry.id   AF-A0A967SIP2-F1
#
_cell.length_a   1.000
_cell.length_b   1.000
_cell.length_c   1.000
_cell.angle_alpha   90.00
_cell.angle_beta   90.00
_cell.angle_gamma   90.00
#
_symmetry.space_group_name_H-M   'P 1'
#
loop_
_entity.id
_entity.type
_entity.pdbx_description
1 polymer ?
#
loop_
_entity_poly.entity_id
_entity_poly.type
_entity_poly.pdbx_seq_one_letter_code
_entity_poly.pdbx_strand_id
1 'polypeptide(L)' 'EEFALCPPIIAVGGDSAFLDAGFQSLSRLLASGLPIRVVLLDTQACSNTGGQPSAAGFLGQATETPGRAA' A
#
# COMPACT_ATOMS: atom_id res chain seq x y z
N GLU A 1 28.47 -3.84 0.24
CA GLU A 1 28.92 -3.15 1.47
C GLU A 1 28.72 -1.63 1.38
N GLU A 2 29.08 -0.98 0.27
CA GLU A 2 28.84 0.46 0.06
C GLU A 2 27.36 0.89 0.14
N PHE A 3 26.44 0.08 -0.40
CA PHE A 3 24.99 0.36 -0.35
C PHE A 3 24.38 0.44 1.06
N ALA A 4 25.03 -0.16 2.07
CA ALA A 4 24.58 -0.09 3.47
C ALA A 4 25.01 1.21 4.17
N LEU A 5 25.97 1.94 3.59
CA LEU A 5 26.42 3.26 4.04
C LEU A 5 25.57 4.38 3.46
N CYS A 6 24.83 4.11 2.38
CA CYS A 6 23.88 5.05 1.82
C CYS A 6 22.72 5.30 2.79
N PRO A 7 22.16 6.53 2.80
CA PRO A 7 20.96 6.81 3.56
C PRO A 7 19.84 5.82 3.18
N PRO A 8 19.02 5.36 4.14
CA PRO A 8 18.02 4.34 3.89
C PRO A 8 17.01 4.85 2.85
N ILE A 9 16.82 4.08 1.79
CA ILE A 9 15.73 4.33 0.82
C ILE A 9 14.43 3.86 1.47
N ILE A 10 13.45 4.75 1.53
CA ILE A 10 12.15 4.47 2.14
C ILE A 10 11.06 4.71 1.09
N ALA A 11 10.24 3.68 0.86
CA ALA A 11 8.99 3.80 0.12
C ALA A 11 7.84 3.94 1.12
N VAL A 12 7.05 5.02 1.01
CA VAL A 12 5.91 5.30 1.90
C VAL A 12 4.64 5.40 1.05
N GLY A 13 3.57 4.74 1.48
CA GLY A 13 2.31 4.70 0.74
C GLY A 13 1.18 4.06 1.53
N GLY A 14 -0.05 4.30 1.09
CA GLY A 14 -1.25 3.72 1.68
C GLY A 14 -1.50 2.28 1.25
N ASP A 15 -2.44 1.63 1.92
CA ASP A 15 -2.90 0.27 1.62
C ASP A 15 -3.31 0.09 0.16
N SER A 16 -4.08 1.02 -0.43
CA SER A 16 -4.52 0.88 -1.81
C SER A 16 -3.43 1.09 -2.87
N ALA A 17 -2.38 1.85 -2.54
CA ALA A 17 -1.24 1.99 -3.43
C ALA A 17 -0.37 0.72 -3.45
N PHE A 18 -0.28 0.03 -2.32
CA PHE A 18 0.66 -1.07 -2.11
C PHE A 18 0.04 -2.47 -2.20
N LEU A 19 -1.22 -2.61 -1.83
CA LEU A 19 -1.91 -3.90 -1.76
C LEU A 19 -2.90 -4.09 -2.91
N ASP A 20 -3.31 -3.00 -3.59
CA ASP A 20 -4.09 -3.06 -4.82
C ASP A 20 -3.19 -2.82 -6.05
N ALA A 21 -3.19 -1.60 -6.60
CA ALA A 21 -2.59 -1.31 -7.90
C ALA A 21 -1.08 -1.56 -7.96
N GLY A 22 -0.35 -1.30 -6.87
CA GLY A 22 1.10 -1.46 -6.80
C GLY A 22 1.59 -2.82 -6.33
N PHE A 23 0.70 -3.77 -6.04
CA PHE A 23 1.08 -5.04 -5.38
C PHE A 23 2.15 -5.82 -6.14
N GLN A 24 2.06 -5.89 -7.47
CA GLN A 24 3.06 -6.60 -8.27
C GLN A 24 4.45 -5.93 -8.20
N SER A 25 4.50 -4.60 -8.19
CA SER A 25 5.76 -3.85 -8.08
C SER A 25 6.34 -3.94 -6.67
N LEU A 26 5.49 -3.86 -5.65
CA LEU A 26 5.89 -4.07 -4.27
C LEU A 26 6.41 -5.49 -4.03
N SER A 27 5.74 -6.50 -4.57
CA SER A 27 6.20 -7.90 -4.49
C SER A 27 7.60 -8.07 -5.09
N ARG A 28 7.85 -7.51 -6.28
CA ARG A 28 9.20 -7.50 -6.89
C ARG A 28 10.22 -6.76 -6.03
N LEU A 29 9.85 -5.62 -5.44
CA LEU A 29 10.72 -4.85 -4.56
C LEU A 29 11.10 -5.64 -3.30
N LEU A 30 10.15 -6.30 -2.66
CA LEU A 30 10.40 -7.14 -1.48
C LEU A 30 11.24 -8.38 -1.81
N ALA A 31 11.05 -8.98 -2.99
CA ALA A 31 11.83 -10.11 -3.46
C ALA A 31 13.25 -9.74 -3.95
N SER A 32 13.55 -8.44 -4.13
CA SER A 32 14.80 -7.98 -4.75
C SER A 32 16.05 -8.13 -3.88
N GLY A 33 15.88 -8.32 -2.55
CA GLY A 33 17.01 -8.34 -1.61
C GLY A 33 17.71 -6.99 -1.44
N LEU A 34 17.18 -5.91 -2.03
CA LEU A 34 17.72 -4.56 -1.87
C LEU A 34 17.38 -4.02 -0.46
N PRO A 35 18.25 -3.18 0.14
CA PRO A 35 18.05 -2.62 1.47
C PRO A 35 17.03 -1.46 1.47
N ILE A 36 15.81 -1.75 1.03
CA ILE A 36 14.70 -0.77 0.94
C ILE A 36 13.73 -1.02 2.09
N ARG A 37 13.35 0.06 2.78
CA ARG A 37 12.32 0.01 3.83
C ARG A 37 10.98 0.42 3.22
N VAL A 38 9.93 -0.33 3.52
CA VAL A 38 8.56 -0.02 3.10
C VAL A 38 7.75 0.35 4.33
N VAL A 39 7.09 1.50 4.29
CA VAL A 39 6.15 1.95 5.30
C VAL A 39 4.77 1.96 4.68
N LEU A 40 3.96 0.97 5.06
CA LEU A 40 2.57 0.86 4.65
C LEU A 40 1.69 1.55 5.69
N LEU A 41 0.99 2.59 5.26
CA LEU A 41 -0.01 3.29 6.06
C LEU A 41 -1.36 2.62 5.82
N ASP A 42 -1.71 1.68 6.70
CA ASP A 42 -2.93 0.90 6.56
C ASP A 42 -4.13 1.70 7.06
N THR A 43 -4.94 2.20 6.12
CA THR A 43 -6.21 2.88 6.41
C THR A 43 -7.43 2.01 6.08
N GLN A 44 -7.20 0.76 5.65
CA GLN A 44 -8.21 -0.23 5.26
C GLN A 44 -9.18 0.22 4.15
N ALA A 45 -8.92 1.37 3.51
CA ALA A 45 -9.74 1.96 2.47
C ALA A 45 -8.92 3.00 1.69
N CYS A 46 -9.31 3.31 0.45
CA CYS A 46 -8.72 4.40 -0.31
C CYS A 46 -9.12 5.76 0.29
N SER A 47 -8.42 6.19 1.32
CA SER A 47 -8.71 7.40 2.09
C SER A 47 -8.74 8.67 1.23
N ASN A 48 -7.84 8.79 0.24
CA ASN A 48 -7.81 9.98 -0.63
C ASN A 48 -9.04 10.11 -1.55
N THR A 49 -9.67 8.97 -1.92
CA THR A 49 -10.73 8.90 -2.94
C THR A 49 -12.11 8.69 -2.32
N GLY A 50 -12.26 9.04 -1.04
CA GLY A 50 -13.54 8.97 -0.34
C GLY A 50 -13.88 7.59 0.24
N GLY A 51 -12.88 6.75 0.56
CA GLY A 51 -13.11 5.54 1.34
C GLY A 51 -13.54 4.32 0.52
N GLN A 52 -13.01 4.22 -0.70
CA GLN A 52 -13.21 3.05 -1.56
C GLN A 52 -12.64 1.77 -0.93
N PRO A 53 -13.22 0.59 -1.23
CA PRO A 53 -12.68 -0.67 -0.76
C PRO A 53 -11.24 -0.87 -1.23
N SER A 54 -10.41 -1.42 -0.34
CA SER A 54 -9.03 -1.85 -0.60
C SER A 54 -8.84 -3.31 -0.17
N ALA A 55 -7.84 -4.00 -0.71
CA ALA A 55 -7.45 -5.35 -0.28
C ALA A 55 -7.07 -5.44 1.21
N ALA A 56 -6.75 -4.33 1.88
CA ALA A 56 -6.55 -4.29 3.34
C ALA A 56 -7.86 -4.30 4.15
N GLY A 57 -9.01 -4.10 3.50
CA GLY A 57 -10.31 -4.06 4.15
C GLY A 57 -10.69 -5.39 4.79
N PHE A 58 -11.47 -5.32 5.88
CA PHE A 58 -11.98 -6.51 6.55
C PHE A 58 -13.40 -6.87 6.11
N LEU A 59 -13.78 -8.14 6.32
CA LEU A 59 -15.11 -8.62 5.95
C LEU A 59 -16.21 -7.86 6.71
N GLY A 60 -17.19 -7.35 5.97
CA GLY A 60 -18.30 -6.58 6.55
C GLY A 60 -17.96 -5.12 6.84
N GLN A 61 -16.77 -4.63 6.46
CA GLN A 61 -16.43 -3.22 6.51
C GLN A 61 -17.35 -2.41 5.59
N ALA A 62 -17.92 -1.33 6.12
CA ALA A 62 -18.64 -0.36 5.32
C ALA A 62 -17.62 0.51 4.56
N THR A 63 -17.71 0.52 3.24
CA THR A 63 -16.88 1.33 2.34
C THR A 63 -17.77 1.96 1.28
N GLU A 64 -17.49 3.21 0.95
CA GLU A 64 -18.16 3.88 -0.16
C GLU A 64 -17.75 3.18 -1.45
N THR A 65 -18.69 2.77 -2.30
CA THR A 65 -18.40 2.21 -3.64
C THR A 65 -19.08 3.10 -4.68
N PRO A 66 -18.40 3.64 -5.71
CA PRO A 66 -19.01 4.53 -6.67
C PRO A 66 -20.15 3.80 -7.36
N GLY A 67 -21.33 4.44 -7.36
CA GLY A 67 -22.54 3.90 -7.97
C GLY A 67 -23.41 3.04 -7.05
N ARG A 68 -23.00 2.79 -5.81
CA ARG A 68 -23.88 2.22 -4.78
C ARG A 68 -24.28 3.36 -3.83
N ALA A 69 -25.35 4.08 -4.18
CA ALA A 69 -26.00 4.97 -3.24
C ALA A 69 -26.43 4.16 -2.00
N ALA A 70 -26.23 4.74 -0.82
CA ALA A 70 -26.68 4.19 0.45
C ALA A 70 -28.17 3.84 0.43
#